data_AF-A0A3M1EKF2-F1
#
_entry.id   AF-A0A3M1EKF2-F1
#
_cell.length_a   1.000
_cell.length_b   1.000
_cell.length_c   1.000
_cell.angle_alpha   90.00
_cell.angle_beta   90.00
_cell.angle_gamma   90.00
#
_symmetry.space_group_name_H-M   'P 1'
#
loop_
_entity.id
_entity.type
_entity.pdbx_description
1 polymer ?
#
loop_
_entity_poly.entity_id
_entity_poly.type
_entity_poly.pdbx_seq_one_letter_code
_entity_poly.pdbx_strand_id
1 'polypeptide(L)'
;PVYLATDRNGRVFVTDRLQHAIFVYDDMGRYLDTIIAPDLTLSEYVAKHVDGLQPGVEFSYNIFEPDVYYRQADQELTFPAPDHALWAPLGIRIDGTGRMLLTDVAEERNTVREFPANITLAASWTNFDPPQNTFGAYGQGNGEFLFPNAAVADSRGRIYVTDGNNGRISVWDKNGEFLFHFGQGSGDGALSLPRGAFIDERDRLHVVDAVGQDVKVYDVSQDEPAFLFAFGDWGLGDGQFNYPNDIVLDSTGRLYITDRENNRIQVWSY
;
A
#
# COMPACT_ATOMS: atom_id res chain seq x y z
N PRO A 1 3.95 -9.33 -4.33
CA PRO A 1 3.14 -9.05 -3.12
C PRO A 1 1.96 -8.22 -3.58
N VAL A 2 0.77 -8.63 -3.18
CA VAL A 2 -0.46 -7.88 -3.37
C VAL A 2 -0.77 -7.31 -2.00
N TYR A 3 -0.89 -5.98 -1.89
CA TYR A 3 -1.34 -5.34 -0.65
C TYR A 3 -2.82 -5.01 -0.81
N LEU A 4 -3.53 -4.97 0.31
CA LEU A 4 -4.94 -4.59 0.31
C LEU A 4 -5.26 -3.63 1.44
N ALA A 5 -6.25 -2.79 1.20
CA ALA A 5 -6.85 -1.92 2.20
C ALA A 5 -8.37 -1.94 2.07
N THR A 6 -9.05 -1.59 3.16
CA THR A 6 -10.50 -1.41 3.16
C THR A 6 -10.85 -0.02 3.64
N ASP A 7 -11.85 0.61 3.02
CA ASP A 7 -12.40 1.86 3.54
C ASP A 7 -13.59 1.62 4.49
N ARG A 8 -14.14 2.71 5.03
CA ARG A 8 -15.29 2.68 5.95
C ARG A 8 -16.61 2.23 5.29
N ASN A 9 -16.67 2.24 3.96
CA ASN A 9 -17.84 1.79 3.20
C ASN A 9 -17.76 0.30 2.84
N GLY A 10 -16.70 -0.41 3.30
CA GLY A 10 -16.49 -1.82 3.04
C GLY A 10 -15.86 -2.11 1.67
N ARG A 11 -15.45 -1.08 0.92
CA ARG A 11 -14.75 -1.30 -0.36
C ARG A 11 -13.36 -1.86 -0.11
N VAL A 12 -12.92 -2.75 -1.00
CA VAL A 12 -11.62 -3.40 -0.95
C VAL A 12 -10.75 -2.87 -2.08
N PHE A 13 -9.55 -2.41 -1.75
CA PHE A 13 -8.54 -1.94 -2.68
C PHE A 13 -7.43 -2.96 -2.74
N VAL A 14 -7.00 -3.32 -3.94
CA VAL A 14 -6.01 -4.36 -4.17
C VAL A 14 -4.94 -3.81 -5.11
N THR A 15 -3.73 -3.63 -4.61
CA THR A 15 -2.62 -3.16 -5.45
C THR A 15 -2.03 -4.30 -6.25
N ASP A 16 -1.81 -4.05 -7.53
CA ASP A 16 -1.01 -4.92 -8.38
C ASP A 16 0.04 -4.08 -9.09
N ARG A 17 1.26 -4.16 -8.55
CA ARG A 17 2.42 -3.46 -9.09
C ARG A 17 2.76 -3.91 -10.52
N LEU A 18 2.57 -5.20 -10.84
CA LEU A 18 2.86 -5.70 -12.19
C LEU A 18 1.84 -5.17 -13.20
N GLN A 19 0.61 -4.99 -12.75
CA GLN A 19 -0.45 -4.42 -13.55
C GLN A 19 -0.52 -2.89 -13.50
N HIS A 20 0.40 -2.23 -12.78
CA HIS A 20 0.40 -0.78 -12.64
C HIS A 20 -0.99 -0.24 -12.23
N ALA A 21 -1.65 -0.93 -11.29
CA ALA A 21 -3.07 -0.71 -11.04
C ALA A 21 -3.46 -0.94 -9.57
N ILE A 22 -4.57 -0.32 -9.20
CA ILE A 22 -5.30 -0.64 -7.96
C ILE A 22 -6.71 -1.04 -8.34
N PHE A 23 -7.07 -2.28 -8.06
CA PHE A 23 -8.42 -2.80 -8.29
C PHE A 23 -9.31 -2.48 -7.10
N VAL A 24 -10.53 -2.02 -7.38
CA VAL A 24 -11.50 -1.65 -6.37
C VAL A 24 -12.70 -2.59 -6.45
N TYR A 25 -13.07 -3.17 -5.31
CA TYR A 25 -14.21 -4.07 -5.17
C TYR A 25 -15.15 -3.57 -4.06
N ASP A 26 -16.40 -4.02 -4.08
CA ASP A 26 -17.29 -3.86 -2.93
C ASP A 26 -17.06 -4.93 -1.86
N ASP A 27 -17.83 -4.84 -0.77
CA ASP A 27 -17.76 -5.75 0.39
C ASP A 27 -18.21 -7.19 0.08
N MET A 28 -18.84 -7.41 -1.08
CA MET A 28 -19.22 -8.72 -1.61
C MET A 28 -18.21 -9.25 -2.64
N GLY A 29 -17.13 -8.52 -2.91
CA GLY A 29 -16.10 -8.90 -3.87
C GLY A 29 -16.47 -8.66 -5.33
N ARG A 30 -17.50 -7.84 -5.61
CA ARG A 30 -17.84 -7.43 -6.98
C ARG A 30 -16.92 -6.30 -7.41
N TYR A 31 -16.39 -6.40 -8.62
CA TYR A 31 -15.54 -5.36 -9.22
C TYR A 31 -16.31 -4.05 -9.37
N LEU A 32 -15.67 -2.93 -9.00
CA LEU A 32 -16.23 -1.58 -9.08
C LEU A 32 -15.51 -0.73 -10.12
N ASP A 33 -14.18 -0.65 -10.05
CA ASP A 33 -13.35 0.15 -10.95
C ASP A 33 -11.86 -0.21 -10.80
N THR A 34 -11.00 0.38 -11.63
CA THR A 34 -9.54 0.28 -11.53
C THR A 34 -8.91 1.67 -11.53
N ILE A 35 -8.01 1.95 -10.59
CA ILE A 35 -7.14 3.13 -10.61
C ILE A 35 -5.89 2.77 -11.42
N ILE A 36 -5.72 3.43 -12.57
CA ILE A 36 -4.69 3.11 -13.57
C ILE A 36 -3.62 4.19 -13.70
N ALA A 37 -3.80 5.33 -13.02
CA ALA A 37 -2.79 6.35 -12.79
C ALA A 37 -3.08 7.06 -11.46
N PRO A 38 -2.16 7.90 -10.92
CA PRO A 38 -2.35 8.60 -9.65
C PRO A 38 -3.60 9.48 -9.57
N ASP A 39 -4.16 9.87 -10.71
CA ASP A 39 -5.28 10.80 -10.87
C ASP A 39 -6.32 10.32 -11.89
N LEU A 40 -6.33 9.02 -12.20
CA LEU A 40 -7.13 8.49 -13.30
C LEU A 40 -7.64 7.07 -13.02
N THR A 41 -8.96 6.93 -13.10
CA THR A 41 -9.62 5.62 -13.14
C THR A 41 -9.80 5.11 -14.57
N LEU A 42 -9.98 3.80 -14.73
CA LEU A 42 -10.30 3.16 -16.01
C LEU A 42 -11.62 3.70 -16.57
N SER A 43 -12.64 3.81 -15.73
CA SER A 43 -13.94 4.35 -16.13
C SER A 43 -13.86 5.80 -16.65
N GLU A 44 -13.08 6.67 -16.00
CA GLU A 44 -12.85 8.04 -16.48
C GLU A 44 -12.02 8.08 -17.76
N TYR A 45 -11.00 7.23 -17.87
CA TYR A 45 -10.17 7.15 -19.07
C TYR A 45 -11.02 6.77 -20.28
N VAL A 46 -11.83 5.72 -20.14
CA VAL A 46 -12.79 5.29 -21.16
C VAL A 46 -13.75 6.42 -21.53
N ALA A 47 -14.39 7.07 -20.55
CA ALA A 47 -15.37 8.12 -20.80
C ALA A 47 -14.80 9.32 -21.59
N LYS A 48 -13.47 9.54 -21.53
CA LYS A 48 -12.76 10.57 -22.30
C LYS A 48 -12.39 10.14 -23.73
N HIS A 49 -12.35 8.84 -24.02
CA HIS A 49 -11.81 8.30 -25.28
C HIS A 49 -12.86 7.58 -26.14
N VAL A 50 -13.99 7.17 -25.57
CA VAL A 50 -15.03 6.44 -26.28
C VAL A 50 -16.33 7.24 -26.32
N ASP A 51 -16.72 7.68 -27.52
CA ASP A 51 -18.01 8.31 -27.76
C ASP A 51 -19.12 7.25 -27.92
N GLY A 52 -20.28 7.46 -27.30
CA GLY A 52 -21.50 6.67 -27.57
C GLY A 52 -21.57 5.30 -26.87
N LEU A 53 -20.90 5.14 -25.72
CA LEU A 53 -20.99 3.95 -24.87
C LEU A 53 -22.43 3.62 -24.51
N GLN A 54 -22.81 2.35 -24.69
CA GLN A 54 -24.11 1.85 -24.23
C GLN A 54 -24.06 1.56 -22.72
N PRO A 55 -25.20 1.65 -22.01
CA PRO A 55 -25.26 1.23 -20.61
C PRO A 55 -24.88 -0.25 -20.45
N GLY A 56 -24.06 -0.56 -19.44
CA GLY A 56 -23.67 -1.93 -19.10
C GLY A 56 -22.50 -2.50 -19.90
N VAL A 57 -21.75 -1.68 -20.64
CA VAL A 57 -20.48 -2.09 -21.24
C VAL A 57 -19.46 -2.36 -20.12
N GLU A 58 -18.85 -3.55 -20.14
CA GLU A 58 -17.74 -3.92 -19.27
C GLU A 58 -16.41 -3.60 -19.97
N PHE A 59 -15.42 -3.16 -19.18
CA PHE A 59 -14.09 -2.80 -19.63
C PHE A 59 -13.08 -3.78 -19.00
N SER A 60 -12.10 -4.20 -19.78
CA SER A 60 -10.94 -4.92 -19.28
C SER A 60 -9.67 -4.27 -19.76
N TYR A 61 -8.65 -4.30 -18.92
CA TYR A 61 -7.37 -3.67 -19.16
C TYR A 61 -6.31 -4.78 -19.24
N ASN A 62 -5.60 -4.88 -20.35
CA ASN A 62 -4.47 -5.80 -20.51
C ASN A 62 -3.18 -4.99 -20.37
N ILE A 63 -2.22 -5.54 -19.63
CA ILE A 63 -0.95 -4.88 -19.32
C ILE A 63 0.19 -5.40 -20.20
N PHE A 64 0.02 -6.58 -20.80
CA PHE A 64 0.99 -7.15 -21.73
C PHE A 64 0.79 -6.62 -23.15
N GLU A 65 -0.43 -6.17 -23.44
CA GLU A 65 -0.82 -5.42 -24.63
C GLU A 65 -1.50 -4.15 -24.10
N PRO A 66 -0.85 -2.97 -24.13
CA PRO A 66 -1.27 -1.77 -23.42
C PRO A 66 -2.50 -1.15 -24.09
N ASP A 67 -3.60 -1.86 -23.97
CA ASP A 67 -4.84 -1.64 -24.67
C ASP A 67 -5.99 -1.83 -23.66
N VAL A 68 -6.98 -0.95 -23.77
CA VAL A 68 -8.25 -1.07 -23.07
C VAL A 68 -9.24 -1.74 -24.01
N TYR A 69 -9.80 -2.84 -23.55
CA TYR A 69 -10.75 -3.65 -24.28
C TYR A 69 -12.15 -3.41 -23.73
N TYR A 70 -13.14 -3.38 -24.61
CA TYR A 70 -14.55 -3.34 -24.22
C TYR A 70 -15.40 -4.05 -25.24
N ARG A 71 -16.54 -4.59 -24.79
CA ARG A 71 -17.47 -5.31 -25.66
C ARG A 71 -18.76 -4.53 -25.87
N GLN A 72 -19.09 -4.28 -27.14
CA GLN A 72 -20.33 -3.62 -27.54
C GLN A 72 -20.92 -4.33 -28.76
N ALA A 73 -22.20 -4.68 -28.71
CA ALA A 73 -22.95 -5.31 -29.81
C ALA A 73 -22.21 -6.52 -30.45
N ASP A 74 -21.72 -7.44 -29.61
CA ASP A 74 -20.94 -8.63 -30.00
C ASP A 74 -19.58 -8.38 -30.67
N GLN A 75 -19.11 -7.14 -30.69
CA GLN A 75 -17.75 -6.79 -31.10
C GLN A 75 -16.89 -6.47 -29.88
N GLU A 76 -15.67 -6.99 -29.90
CA GLU A 76 -14.59 -6.55 -29.01
C GLU A 76 -13.84 -5.42 -29.69
N LEU A 77 -13.75 -4.29 -29.00
CA LEU A 77 -13.11 -3.07 -29.46
C LEU A 77 -11.95 -2.77 -28.53
N THR A 78 -10.86 -2.22 -29.09
CA THR A 78 -9.66 -1.85 -28.35
C THR A 78 -9.23 -0.42 -28.66
N PHE A 79 -8.62 0.24 -27.67
CA PHE A 79 -7.90 1.50 -27.82
C PHE A 79 -6.69 1.54 -26.89
N PRO A 80 -5.66 2.35 -27.17
CA PRO A 80 -4.45 2.39 -26.36
C PRO A 80 -4.75 2.67 -24.88
N ALA A 81 -3.94 2.11 -23.99
CA ALA A 81 -3.92 2.43 -22.58
C ALA A 81 -3.14 3.73 -22.26
N PRO A 82 -3.31 4.32 -21.07
CA PRO A 82 -2.45 5.41 -20.59
C PRO A 82 -0.97 5.01 -20.53
N ASP A 83 -0.07 5.99 -20.47
CA ASP A 83 1.32 5.72 -20.11
C ASP A 83 1.41 5.43 -18.60
N HIS A 84 1.86 4.23 -18.25
CA HIS A 84 1.98 3.75 -16.88
C HIS A 84 3.40 3.82 -16.31
N ALA A 85 4.37 4.35 -17.07
CA ALA A 85 5.77 4.42 -16.65
C ALA A 85 5.96 5.17 -15.31
N LEU A 86 5.00 6.01 -14.93
CA LEU A 86 5.02 6.82 -13.72
C LEU A 86 4.13 6.28 -12.59
N TRP A 87 3.63 5.05 -12.70
CA TRP A 87 2.66 4.50 -11.76
C TRP A 87 2.91 3.02 -11.49
N ALA A 88 3.48 2.69 -10.32
CA ALA A 88 3.62 1.30 -9.89
C ALA A 88 3.24 1.18 -8.40
N PRO A 89 1.93 1.20 -8.07
CA PRO A 89 1.45 1.12 -6.70
C PRO A 89 1.90 -0.19 -6.05
N LEU A 90 2.41 -0.11 -4.82
CA LEU A 90 2.88 -1.24 -4.04
C LEU A 90 2.09 -1.39 -2.75
N GLY A 91 2.45 -0.67 -1.69
CA GLY A 91 1.78 -0.73 -0.39
C GLY A 91 0.59 0.22 -0.35
N ILE A 92 -0.51 -0.20 0.24
CA ILE A 92 -1.70 0.63 0.44
C ILE A 92 -2.21 0.52 1.87
N ARG A 93 -2.54 1.66 2.47
CA ARG A 93 -3.18 1.74 3.78
C ARG A 93 -4.27 2.79 3.76
N ILE A 94 -5.41 2.48 4.34
CA ILE A 94 -6.45 3.47 4.65
C ILE A 94 -6.56 3.56 6.16
N ASP A 95 -6.40 4.76 6.71
CA ASP A 95 -6.48 4.99 8.14
C ASP A 95 -7.92 5.17 8.62
N GLY A 96 -8.07 5.26 9.95
CA GLY A 96 -9.37 5.43 10.58
C GLY A 96 -10.13 6.64 10.07
N THR A 97 -9.50 7.70 9.55
CA THR A 97 -10.16 8.90 9.02
C THR A 97 -10.62 8.76 7.57
N GLY A 98 -10.18 7.70 6.88
CA GLY A 98 -10.36 7.51 5.45
C GLY A 98 -9.18 8.03 4.63
N ARG A 99 -8.16 8.67 5.23
CA ARG A 99 -6.95 9.03 4.48
C ARG A 99 -6.25 7.77 3.98
N MET A 100 -5.81 7.78 2.72
CA MET A 100 -5.05 6.70 2.12
C MET A 100 -3.57 7.10 2.00
N LEU A 101 -2.69 6.21 2.41
CA LEU A 101 -1.26 6.28 2.13
C LEU A 101 -0.91 5.16 1.16
N LEU A 102 -0.21 5.51 0.10
CA LEU A 102 0.20 4.59 -0.95
C LEU A 102 1.69 4.73 -1.19
N THR A 103 2.42 3.61 -1.20
CA THR A 103 3.78 3.61 -1.75
C THR A 103 3.73 3.32 -3.24
N ASP A 104 4.47 4.09 -4.02
CA ASP A 104 4.57 3.99 -5.46
C ASP A 104 6.04 3.76 -5.81
N VAL A 105 6.32 2.69 -6.56
CA VAL A 105 7.67 2.23 -6.90
C VAL A 105 7.90 2.23 -8.41
N ALA A 106 7.31 3.20 -9.10
CA ALA A 106 7.58 3.45 -10.51
C ALA A 106 9.09 3.59 -10.76
N GLU A 107 9.54 3.25 -11.96
CA GLU A 107 10.97 3.21 -12.27
C GLU A 107 11.64 4.55 -11.92
N GLU A 108 12.67 4.48 -11.07
CA GLU A 108 13.43 5.63 -10.56
C GLU A 108 12.58 6.69 -9.81
N ARG A 109 11.36 6.34 -9.38
CA ARG A 109 10.43 7.25 -8.68
C ARG A 109 9.73 6.60 -7.50
N ASN A 110 10.52 6.19 -6.52
CA ASN A 110 9.98 5.72 -5.26
C ASN A 110 9.40 6.88 -4.46
N THR A 111 8.10 6.86 -4.23
CA THR A 111 7.38 7.92 -3.51
C THR A 111 6.33 7.34 -2.56
N VAL A 112 5.88 8.18 -1.64
CA VAL A 112 4.62 7.99 -0.92
C VAL A 112 3.64 9.05 -1.41
N ARG A 113 2.41 8.63 -1.63
CA ARG A 113 1.29 9.47 -2.06
C ARG A 113 0.19 9.43 -1.01
N GLU A 114 -0.29 10.60 -0.62
CA GLU A 114 -1.37 10.75 0.35
C GLU A 114 -2.66 11.18 -0.34
N PHE A 115 -3.69 10.35 -0.28
CA PHE A 115 -5.01 10.69 -0.80
C PHE A 115 -5.97 11.06 0.35
N PRO A 116 -6.61 12.24 0.28
CA PRO A 116 -7.51 12.69 1.33
C PRO A 116 -8.80 11.86 1.37
N ALA A 117 -9.46 11.87 2.53
CA ALA A 117 -10.63 11.04 2.78
C ALA A 117 -11.83 11.35 1.86
N ASN A 118 -11.94 12.55 1.28
CA ASN A 118 -12.99 12.85 0.32
C ASN A 118 -12.89 11.99 -0.95
N ILE A 119 -11.69 11.54 -1.33
CA ILE A 119 -11.47 10.61 -2.44
C ILE A 119 -11.94 9.21 -2.03
N THR A 120 -11.53 8.73 -0.86
CA THR A 120 -11.91 7.40 -0.34
C THR A 120 -13.33 7.31 0.21
N LEU A 121 -14.07 8.42 0.29
CA LEU A 121 -15.45 8.45 0.73
C LEU A 121 -16.42 8.88 -0.39
N ALA A 122 -15.90 9.22 -1.58
CA ALA A 122 -16.74 9.60 -2.71
C ALA A 122 -17.63 8.44 -3.17
N ALA A 123 -18.88 8.77 -3.50
CA ALA A 123 -19.87 7.82 -4.04
C ALA A 123 -19.54 7.40 -5.49
N SER A 124 -18.83 8.23 -6.24
CA SER A 124 -18.20 7.91 -7.52
C SER A 124 -16.73 8.34 -7.48
N TRP A 125 -15.82 7.49 -7.96
CA TRP A 125 -14.37 7.76 -8.02
C TRP A 125 -13.98 8.66 -9.20
N THR A 126 -14.85 9.59 -9.56
CA THR A 126 -14.63 10.56 -10.62
C THR A 126 -14.16 11.89 -10.03
N ASN A 127 -13.28 12.60 -10.72
CA ASN A 127 -12.58 13.82 -10.27
C ASN A 127 -11.54 13.55 -9.18
N PHE A 128 -10.61 12.67 -9.49
CA PHE A 128 -9.43 12.42 -8.68
C PHE A 128 -8.54 13.68 -8.68
N ASP A 129 -8.84 14.67 -7.82
CA ASP A 129 -7.96 15.82 -7.59
C ASP A 129 -6.71 15.30 -6.83
N PRO A 130 -5.53 15.28 -7.47
CA PRO A 130 -4.39 14.43 -7.09
C PRO A 130 -3.87 14.67 -5.66
N PRO A 131 -3.05 13.75 -5.13
CA PRO A 131 -2.55 13.82 -3.75
C PRO A 131 -1.82 15.15 -3.54
N GLN A 132 -2.38 16.02 -2.68
CA GLN A 132 -1.80 17.30 -2.25
C GLN A 132 -0.41 17.12 -1.62
N ASN A 133 -0.03 15.88 -1.29
CA ASN A 133 1.23 15.53 -0.66
C ASN A 133 1.82 14.26 -1.30
N THR A 134 2.81 14.42 -2.16
CA THR A 134 3.66 13.35 -2.69
C THR A 134 5.10 13.65 -2.28
N PHE A 135 5.77 12.69 -1.66
CA PHE A 135 7.12 12.88 -1.12
C PHE A 135 7.99 11.63 -1.29
N GLY A 136 9.29 11.83 -1.16
CA GLY A 136 10.29 10.80 -1.45
C GLY A 136 10.92 10.95 -2.83
N ALA A 137 12.09 10.34 -2.98
CA ALA A 137 12.77 10.15 -4.26
C ALA A 137 13.47 8.80 -4.27
N TYR A 138 13.87 8.30 -5.45
CA TYR A 138 14.64 7.06 -5.53
C TYR A 138 16.06 7.26 -4.96
N GLY A 139 16.50 6.38 -4.05
CA GLY A 139 17.87 6.37 -3.54
C GLY A 139 18.03 5.85 -2.11
N GLN A 140 19.12 6.23 -1.46
CA GLN A 140 19.53 5.73 -0.14
C GLN A 140 19.74 6.84 0.90
N GLY A 141 19.79 8.10 0.46
CA GLY A 141 19.98 9.29 1.29
C GLY A 141 18.74 9.66 2.12
N ASN A 142 18.85 10.78 2.84
CA ASN A 142 17.72 11.34 3.58
C ASN A 142 16.64 11.81 2.61
N GLY A 143 15.38 11.49 2.92
CA GLY A 143 14.26 11.77 2.04
C GLY A 143 14.19 10.89 0.77
N GLU A 144 15.08 9.90 0.63
CA GLU A 144 15.06 8.94 -0.47
C GLU A 144 14.57 7.56 -0.01
N PHE A 145 14.11 6.74 -0.95
CA PHE A 145 13.64 5.38 -0.73
C PHE A 145 14.25 4.41 -1.73
N LEU A 146 14.51 3.20 -1.26
CA LEU A 146 14.81 2.03 -2.07
C LEU A 146 13.77 0.96 -1.75
N PHE A 147 12.73 0.91 -2.58
CA PHE A 147 11.61 -0.04 -2.47
C PHE A 147 10.78 0.12 -1.17
N PRO A 148 10.06 1.25 -1.02
CA PRO A 148 9.17 1.51 0.10
C PRO A 148 7.96 0.57 0.08
N ASN A 149 7.84 -0.34 1.05
CA ASN A 149 6.83 -1.41 1.05
C ASN A 149 5.47 -1.00 1.64
N ALA A 150 5.46 -0.23 2.73
CA ALA A 150 4.27 0.21 3.43
C ALA A 150 4.48 1.63 3.98
N ALA A 151 3.39 2.39 4.07
CA ALA A 151 3.34 3.70 4.71
C ALA A 151 2.15 3.74 5.68
N VAL A 152 2.41 4.14 6.93
CA VAL A 152 1.40 4.20 8.00
C VAL A 152 1.59 5.46 8.83
N ALA A 153 0.54 5.94 9.49
CA ALA A 153 0.61 7.17 10.27
C ALA A 153 0.31 6.93 11.75
N ASP A 154 0.99 7.68 12.61
CA ASP A 154 0.70 7.73 14.06
C ASP A 154 -0.42 8.72 14.38
N SER A 155 -0.81 8.79 15.66
CA SER A 155 -1.86 9.70 16.15
C SER A 155 -1.51 11.19 16.01
N ARG A 156 -0.23 11.54 15.82
CA ARG A 156 0.28 12.90 15.62
C ARG A 156 0.39 13.27 14.13
N GLY A 157 0.09 12.34 13.24
CA GLY A 157 0.13 12.51 11.80
C GLY A 157 1.51 12.33 11.19
N ARG A 158 2.53 11.86 11.94
CA ARG A 158 3.82 11.48 11.35
C ARG A 158 3.64 10.21 10.54
N ILE A 159 4.31 10.14 9.40
CA ILE A 159 4.22 9.02 8.46
C ILE A 159 5.49 8.19 8.56
N TYR A 160 5.31 6.89 8.78
CA TYR A 160 6.35 5.87 8.91
C TYR A 160 6.33 5.00 7.66
N VAL A 161 7.47 4.96 6.98
CA VAL A 161 7.62 4.23 5.71
C VAL A 161 8.65 3.13 5.89
N THR A 162 8.26 1.90 5.62
CA THR A 162 9.19 0.75 5.60
C THR A 162 10.00 0.81 4.31
N ASP A 163 11.20 1.36 4.40
CA ASP A 163 12.12 1.56 3.29
C ASP A 163 12.98 0.29 3.13
N GLY A 164 12.36 -0.71 2.48
CA GLY A 164 12.75 -2.12 2.57
C GLY A 164 14.21 -2.38 2.20
N ASN A 165 14.62 -1.96 1.00
CA ASN A 165 15.97 -2.27 0.53
C ASN A 165 17.04 -1.36 1.16
N ASN A 166 16.64 -0.32 1.90
CA ASN A 166 17.55 0.45 2.75
C ASN A 166 17.61 -0.09 4.20
N GLY A 167 16.82 -1.11 4.54
CA GLY A 167 16.83 -1.74 5.87
C GLY A 167 16.42 -0.80 7.00
N ARG A 168 15.47 0.12 6.74
CA ARG A 168 15.12 1.18 7.69
C ARG A 168 13.65 1.52 7.71
N ILE A 169 13.24 2.23 8.75
CA ILE A 169 12.00 3.01 8.77
C ILE A 169 12.37 4.47 8.53
N SER A 170 11.78 5.08 7.52
CA SER A 170 11.92 6.50 7.20
C SER A 170 10.69 7.24 7.74
N VAL A 171 10.91 8.33 8.46
CA VAL A 171 9.88 9.06 9.21
C VAL A 171 9.72 10.46 8.65
N TRP A 172 8.47 10.85 8.42
CA TRP A 172 8.07 12.08 7.78
C TRP A 172 7.02 12.78 8.62
N ASP A 173 6.93 14.10 8.50
CA ASP A 173 5.84 14.84 9.11
C ASP A 173 4.55 14.73 8.27
N LYS A 174 3.46 15.31 8.79
CA LYS A 174 2.16 15.31 8.11
C LYS A 174 2.11 16.13 6.82
N ASN A 175 3.15 16.91 6.53
CA ASN A 175 3.26 17.74 5.33
C ASN A 175 4.22 17.11 4.30
N GLY A 176 4.72 15.89 4.56
CA GLY A 176 5.66 15.21 3.67
C GLY A 176 7.09 15.74 3.77
N GLU A 177 7.47 16.39 4.88
CA GLU A 177 8.86 16.75 5.15
C GLU A 177 9.58 15.61 5.87
N PHE A 178 10.78 15.25 5.40
CA PHE A 178 11.59 14.22 6.01
C PHE A 178 12.06 14.66 7.40
N LEU A 179 11.87 13.80 8.41
CA LEU A 179 12.31 14.05 9.78
C LEU A 179 13.61 13.31 10.07
N PHE A 180 13.58 11.99 10.02
CA PHE A 180 14.71 11.11 10.34
C PHE A 180 14.43 9.69 9.86
N HIS A 181 15.38 8.78 10.06
CA HIS A 181 15.18 7.34 9.87
C HIS A 181 15.80 6.54 11.03
N PHE A 182 15.31 5.32 11.26
CA PHE A 182 15.82 4.42 12.28
C PHE A 182 15.74 2.94 11.84
N GLY A 183 16.28 2.04 12.65
CA GLY A 183 16.25 0.59 12.40
C GLY A 183 17.48 0.07 11.63
N GLN A 184 18.40 0.91 11.18
CA GLN A 184 19.67 0.45 10.61
C GLN A 184 20.68 0.10 11.71
N GLY A 185 21.60 -0.81 11.40
CA GLY A 185 22.75 -1.12 12.26
C GLY A 185 22.63 -2.46 12.96
N SER A 186 22.88 -2.47 14.27
CA SER A 186 22.91 -3.69 15.10
C SER A 186 22.12 -3.49 16.39
N GLY A 187 21.70 -4.60 17.00
CA GLY A 187 20.86 -4.63 18.20
C GLY A 187 19.45 -5.15 17.90
N ASP A 188 18.68 -5.38 18.96
CA ASP A 188 17.39 -6.10 18.88
C ASP A 188 16.35 -5.40 17.98
N GLY A 189 16.42 -4.06 17.93
CA GLY A 189 15.57 -3.22 17.08
C GLY A 189 16.11 -2.95 15.67
N ALA A 190 17.19 -3.58 15.23
CA ALA A 190 17.71 -3.42 13.88
C ALA A 190 16.90 -4.24 12.87
N LEU A 191 16.58 -3.65 11.72
CA LEU A 191 15.79 -4.21 10.62
C LEU A 191 16.70 -4.66 9.47
N SER A 192 16.33 -5.76 8.84
CA SER A 192 17.03 -6.33 7.69
C SER A 192 16.30 -6.03 6.37
N LEU A 193 15.01 -6.40 6.29
CA LEU A 193 14.16 -6.15 5.12
C LEU A 193 12.72 -5.83 5.57
N PRO A 194 12.47 -4.60 6.07
CA PRO A 194 11.15 -4.21 6.55
C PRO A 194 10.14 -4.19 5.39
N ARG A 195 8.96 -4.80 5.61
CA ARG A 195 7.88 -4.91 4.61
C ARG A 195 6.58 -4.32 5.10
N GLY A 196 5.58 -5.14 5.43
CA GLY A 196 4.33 -4.63 5.95
C GLY A 196 4.47 -4.03 7.34
N ALA A 197 3.63 -3.05 7.63
CA ALA A 197 3.57 -2.42 8.92
C ALA A 197 2.17 -1.93 9.26
N PHE A 198 1.88 -1.80 10.55
CA PHE A 198 0.73 -1.06 11.05
C PHE A 198 1.08 -0.35 12.35
N ILE A 199 0.33 0.70 12.68
CA ILE A 199 0.38 1.37 13.98
C ILE A 199 -0.95 1.12 14.69
N ASP A 200 -0.89 0.71 15.96
CA ASP A 200 -2.09 0.55 16.79
C ASP A 200 -2.49 1.84 17.52
N GLU A 201 -3.62 1.80 18.22
CA GLU A 201 -4.20 2.95 18.94
C GLU A 201 -3.31 3.49 20.08
N ARG A 202 -2.24 2.78 20.44
CA ARG A 202 -1.26 3.22 21.46
C ARG A 202 0.01 3.78 20.83
N ASP A 203 -0.01 4.07 19.53
CA ASP A 203 1.17 4.47 18.75
C ASP A 203 2.31 3.45 18.88
N ARG A 204 1.99 2.16 18.84
CA ARG A 204 3.00 1.12 18.66
C ARG A 204 3.08 0.73 17.19
N LEU A 205 4.24 0.95 16.59
CA LEU A 205 4.55 0.55 15.22
C LEU A 205 4.99 -0.91 15.21
N HIS A 206 4.24 -1.76 14.52
CA HIS A 206 4.58 -3.16 14.27
C HIS A 206 5.09 -3.29 12.84
N VAL A 207 6.28 -3.85 12.67
CA VAL A 207 6.96 -3.97 11.37
C VAL A 207 7.33 -5.43 11.14
N VAL A 208 6.90 -5.98 10.01
CA VAL A 208 7.38 -7.28 9.54
C VAL A 208 8.79 -7.11 8.98
N ASP A 209 9.77 -7.82 9.55
CA ASP A 209 11.11 -7.95 8.98
C ASP A 209 11.21 -9.28 8.23
N ALA A 210 11.13 -9.21 6.91
CA ALA A 210 11.04 -10.39 6.07
C ALA A 210 12.33 -11.23 6.05
N VAL A 211 13.49 -10.61 6.27
CA VAL A 211 14.76 -11.32 6.38
C VAL A 211 15.03 -11.70 7.82
N GLY A 212 14.66 -10.84 8.77
CA GLY A 212 14.72 -11.13 10.21
C GLY A 212 13.82 -12.29 10.65
N GLN A 213 12.79 -12.64 9.86
CA GLN A 213 11.79 -13.67 10.18
C GLN A 213 11.01 -13.34 11.45
N ASP A 214 10.88 -12.06 11.78
CA ASP A 214 10.24 -11.59 12.99
C ASP A 214 9.33 -10.37 12.71
N VAL A 215 8.54 -10.02 13.71
CA VAL A 215 7.83 -8.75 13.79
C VAL A 215 8.47 -7.94 14.90
N LYS A 216 8.92 -6.73 14.57
CA LYS A 216 9.49 -5.78 15.52
C LYS A 216 8.47 -4.74 15.91
N VAL A 217 8.41 -4.44 17.21
CA VAL A 217 7.46 -3.48 17.78
C VAL A 217 8.21 -2.32 18.40
N TYR A 218 7.85 -1.11 18.00
CA TYR A 218 8.43 0.14 18.50
C TYR A 218 7.34 1.02 19.10
N ASP A 219 7.63 1.66 20.23
CA ASP A 219 6.86 2.79 20.71
C ASP A 219 7.23 4.01 19.86
N VAL A 220 6.23 4.55 19.18
CA VAL A 220 6.33 5.77 18.41
C VAL A 220 5.41 6.86 18.97
N SER A 221 4.96 6.78 20.22
CA SER A 221 4.18 7.83 20.85
C SER A 221 5.01 9.10 21.14
N GLN A 222 6.34 8.95 21.22
CA GLN A 222 7.30 10.02 21.49
C GLN A 222 8.09 10.41 20.23
N ASP A 223 8.83 11.53 20.30
CA ASP A 223 9.61 12.03 19.16
C ASP A 223 10.65 11.01 18.70
N GLU A 224 11.35 10.39 19.66
CA GLU A 224 12.31 9.31 19.42
C GLU A 224 11.63 7.94 19.53
N PRO A 225 11.68 7.10 18.47
CA PRO A 225 11.17 5.73 18.54
C PRO A 225 11.97 4.87 19.51
N ALA A 226 11.27 4.07 20.33
CA ALA A 226 11.89 3.12 21.24
C ALA A 226 11.51 1.70 20.86
N PHE A 227 12.50 0.82 20.65
CA PHE A 227 12.21 -0.61 20.49
C PHE A 227 11.60 -1.19 21.76
N LEU A 228 10.51 -1.93 21.63
CA LEU A 228 9.81 -2.57 22.74
C LEU A 228 10.16 -4.04 22.85
N PHE A 229 9.91 -4.79 21.78
CA PHE A 229 10.15 -6.22 21.68
C PHE A 229 10.02 -6.69 20.24
N ALA A 230 10.43 -7.92 19.99
CA ALA A 230 10.18 -8.64 18.76
C ALA A 230 9.58 -10.01 19.07
N PHE A 231 8.87 -10.58 18.10
CA PHE A 231 8.37 -11.94 18.16
C PHE A 231 8.39 -12.58 16.77
N GLY A 232 8.59 -13.89 16.74
CA GLY A 232 8.87 -14.60 15.50
C GLY A 232 10.26 -15.21 15.50
N ASP A 233 10.40 -16.30 14.76
CA ASP A 233 11.66 -16.97 14.45
C ASP A 233 11.54 -17.65 13.09
N TRP A 234 12.65 -18.01 12.46
CA TRP A 234 12.58 -18.82 11.25
C TRP A 234 12.00 -20.22 11.52
N GLY A 235 11.08 -20.68 10.67
CA GLY A 235 10.61 -22.07 10.70
C GLY A 235 9.18 -22.30 10.19
N LEU A 236 8.60 -23.43 10.60
CA LEU A 236 7.28 -23.91 10.16
C LEU A 236 6.27 -24.03 11.31
N GLY A 237 6.73 -23.96 12.56
CA GLY A 237 5.89 -24.08 13.75
C GLY A 237 5.03 -22.86 14.02
N ASP A 238 4.27 -22.92 15.11
CA ASP A 238 3.48 -21.79 15.60
C ASP A 238 4.40 -20.64 16.01
N GLY A 239 4.12 -19.46 15.48
CA GLY A 239 4.91 -18.27 15.69
C GLY A 239 6.27 -18.27 14.99
N GLN A 240 6.54 -19.24 14.11
CA GLN A 240 7.72 -19.23 13.23
C GLN A 240 7.34 -18.82 11.81
N PHE A 241 8.19 -18.07 11.11
CA PHE A 241 7.93 -17.51 9.79
C PHE A 241 8.96 -17.94 8.75
N ASN A 242 8.59 -17.81 7.48
CA ASN A 242 9.46 -17.95 6.32
C ASN A 242 9.11 -16.87 5.28
N TYR A 243 9.92 -15.81 5.29
CA TYR A 243 9.72 -14.55 4.57
C TYR A 243 8.31 -13.99 4.77
N PRO A 244 7.96 -13.60 6.01
CA PRO A 244 6.70 -12.92 6.25
C PRO A 244 6.66 -11.62 5.43
N ASN A 245 5.49 -11.26 4.90
CA ASN A 245 5.38 -10.11 3.99
C ASN A 245 4.60 -8.94 4.56
N ASP A 246 3.45 -9.20 5.18
CA ASP A 246 2.53 -8.15 5.63
C ASP A 246 1.84 -8.52 6.94
N ILE A 247 1.39 -7.49 7.67
CA ILE A 247 0.74 -7.58 8.98
C ILE A 247 -0.44 -6.61 9.10
N VAL A 248 -1.58 -7.12 9.57
CA VAL A 248 -2.77 -6.30 9.84
C VAL A 248 -3.41 -6.68 11.17
N LEU A 249 -4.08 -5.70 11.79
CA LEU A 249 -4.84 -5.84 13.03
C LEU A 249 -6.33 -5.69 12.70
N ASP A 250 -7.16 -6.65 13.11
CA ASP A 250 -8.62 -6.51 13.01
C ASP A 250 -9.22 -5.76 14.22
N SER A 251 -10.49 -5.39 14.10
CA SER A 251 -11.22 -4.66 15.16
C SER A 251 -11.47 -5.48 16.43
N THR A 252 -11.20 -6.79 16.41
CA THR A 252 -11.29 -7.67 17.58
C THR A 252 -9.96 -7.83 18.31
N GLY A 253 -8.88 -7.22 17.79
CA GLY A 253 -7.55 -7.31 18.36
C GLY A 253 -6.73 -8.50 17.85
N ARG A 254 -7.15 -9.17 16.77
CA ARG A 254 -6.39 -10.26 16.16
C ARG A 254 -5.41 -9.73 15.13
N LEU A 255 -4.19 -10.24 15.20
CA LEU A 255 -3.14 -9.95 14.23
C LEU A 255 -3.11 -11.04 13.16
N TYR A 256 -3.00 -10.63 11.91
CA TYR A 256 -2.87 -11.51 10.75
C TYR A 256 -1.54 -11.22 10.09
N ILE A 257 -0.69 -12.24 9.99
CA ILE A 257 0.64 -12.11 9.37
C ILE A 257 0.70 -13.06 8.20
N THR A 258 1.02 -12.52 7.02
CA THR A 258 1.19 -13.33 5.81
C THR A 258 2.58 -13.97 5.83
N ASP A 259 2.63 -15.30 5.91
CA ASP A 259 3.83 -16.10 5.99
C ASP A 259 4.09 -16.72 4.62
N ARG A 260 4.72 -15.91 3.74
CA ARG A 260 4.64 -16.07 2.28
C ARG A 260 5.16 -17.41 1.79
N GLU A 261 6.38 -17.78 2.19
CA GLU A 261 7.03 -18.98 1.64
C GLU A 261 6.51 -20.27 2.31
N ASN A 262 5.81 -20.12 3.44
CA ASN A 262 5.05 -21.21 4.05
C ASN A 262 3.60 -21.32 3.51
N ASN A 263 3.20 -20.45 2.57
CA ASN A 263 1.87 -20.43 1.94
C ASN A 263 0.72 -20.39 2.97
N ARG A 264 0.87 -19.60 4.04
CA ARG A 264 -0.15 -19.51 5.10
C ARG A 264 -0.33 -18.09 5.63
N ILE A 265 -1.40 -17.91 6.40
CA ILE A 265 -1.61 -16.74 7.25
C ILE A 265 -1.58 -17.24 8.70
N GLN A 266 -0.77 -16.62 9.54
CA GLN A 266 -0.79 -16.87 10.98
C GLN A 266 -1.68 -15.84 11.67
N VAL A 267 -2.50 -16.32 12.60
CA VAL A 267 -3.42 -15.49 13.38
C VAL A 267 -2.99 -15.52 14.83
N TRP A 268 -2.75 -14.35 15.40
CA TRP A 268 -2.40 -14.19 16.81
C TRP A 268 -3.53 -13.45 17.53
N SER A 269 -3.84 -13.89 18.75
CA SER A 269 -4.72 -13.17 19.68
C SER A 269 -3.88 -12.63 20.82
N TYR A 270 -4.05 -11.34 21.12
CA TYR A 270 -3.52 -10.72 22.32
C TYR A 270 -4.49 -10.88 23.50
#